data_AF-A0A2D0B355-F1
#
_entry.id   AF-A0A2D0B355-F1
#
_cell.length_a   1.000
_cell.length_b   1.000
_cell.length_c   1.000
_cell.angle_alpha   90.00
_cell.angle_beta   90.00
_cell.angle_gamma   90.00
#
_symmetry.space_group_name_H-M   'P 1'
#
loop_
_entity.id
_entity.type
_entity.pdbx_description
1 polymer ?
#
loop_
_entity_poly.entity_id
_entity_poly.type
_entity_poly.pdbx_seq_one_letter_code
_entity_poly.pdbx_strand_id
1 'polypeptide(L)'
;MVDTKHPREKTLEHEGAALGRIHARSNNRKALGYWLGFLKGVLASTKVETTEYEPLRVEAENFLNLLHDPDASELIEDIRIWKDEPNEIYEIVENIVAVRSRDFVIESEKDEINELYGFCAGIACDNRVTPEEVERLLLRLDSYPRIQDDRRVRSLKSAAQRSIADGRITPEESDDICNWITHLVGDSATDTGIATFGNVGVLEGALEDHNDIIFDRRMFVLTGKFTLGPRKAIQGMISDRGGEFKSSVCRNTNYLCVAAEASRDWRHSHEGLKIMRAMELRDEGRGPQLVHEGTLAQAFVR
;
A
#
# COMPACT_ATOMS: atom_id res chain seq x y z
N MET A 1 -31.59 51.25 27.09
CA MET A 1 -31.54 51.74 25.68
C MET A 1 -30.09 52.08 25.41
N VAL A 2 -29.30 51.39 24.60
CA VAL A 2 -29.53 50.37 23.57
C VAL A 2 -28.30 49.45 23.59
N ASP A 3 -28.53 48.15 23.69
CA ASP A 3 -27.52 47.11 23.57
C ASP A 3 -27.30 46.83 22.06
N THR A 4 -26.10 47.08 21.55
CA THR A 4 -25.74 46.84 20.13
C THR A 4 -24.82 45.63 20.03
N LYS A 5 -25.44 44.46 19.86
CA LYS A 5 -24.78 43.21 19.49
C LYS A 5 -24.05 43.36 18.15
N HIS A 6 -22.73 43.23 18.17
CA HIS A 6 -21.96 42.76 17.01
C HIS A 6 -22.00 41.22 16.99
N PRO A 7 -22.31 40.56 15.87
CA PRO A 7 -22.23 39.10 15.78
C PRO A 7 -20.76 38.70 15.70
N ARG A 8 -20.22 38.12 16.78
CA ARG A 8 -18.91 37.45 16.75
C ARG A 8 -19.01 36.23 15.84
N GLU A 9 -18.13 36.19 14.86
CA GLU A 9 -17.80 35.03 14.03
C GLU A 9 -17.76 33.76 14.89
N LYS A 10 -18.60 32.80 14.55
CA LYS A 10 -18.47 31.43 15.06
C LYS A 10 -17.22 30.83 14.42
N THR A 11 -16.11 30.94 15.12
CA THR A 11 -14.93 30.09 14.92
C THR A 11 -15.41 28.65 14.95
N LEU A 12 -15.28 27.96 13.82
CA LEU A 12 -15.59 26.55 13.68
C LEU A 12 -14.72 25.79 14.68
N GLU A 13 -15.35 25.11 15.64
CA GLU A 13 -14.69 24.12 16.49
C GLU A 13 -14.16 23.00 15.58
N HIS A 14 -12.87 23.10 15.24
CA HIS A 14 -12.12 22.08 14.54
C HIS A 14 -12.06 20.83 15.45
N GLU A 15 -12.40 19.67 14.90
CA GLU A 15 -12.42 18.31 15.52
C GLU A 15 -13.80 17.77 15.99
N GLY A 16 -14.91 18.22 15.41
CA GLY A 16 -16.22 17.57 15.62
C GLY A 16 -16.42 16.28 14.81
N ALA A 17 -17.20 15.33 15.35
CA ALA A 17 -17.68 14.10 14.69
C ALA A 17 -18.38 14.31 13.32
N ALA A 18 -18.66 15.55 12.93
CA ALA A 18 -19.10 15.93 11.59
C ALA A 18 -17.96 15.88 10.55
N LEU A 19 -16.75 16.35 10.89
CA LEU A 19 -15.54 16.22 10.06
C LEU A 19 -15.17 14.73 9.88
N GLY A 20 -15.25 13.94 10.95
CA GLY A 20 -15.05 12.49 10.88
C GLY A 20 -16.04 11.77 9.95
N ARG A 21 -17.33 12.17 9.95
CA ARG A 21 -18.35 11.63 9.03
C ARG A 21 -18.16 12.07 7.57
N ILE A 22 -17.73 13.31 7.34
CA ILE A 22 -17.42 13.82 6.00
C ILE A 22 -16.19 13.11 5.43
N HIS A 23 -15.15 12.92 6.25
CA HIS A 23 -13.94 12.18 5.87
C HIS A 23 -14.26 10.70 5.63
N ALA A 24 -15.13 10.07 6.43
CA ALA A 24 -15.57 8.70 6.20
C ALA A 24 -16.23 8.51 4.83
N ARG A 25 -17.12 9.42 4.41
CA ARG A 25 -17.74 9.33 3.07
C ARG A 25 -16.71 9.49 1.95
N SER A 26 -15.81 10.47 2.07
CA SER A 26 -14.75 10.66 1.08
C SER A 26 -13.78 9.48 1.04
N ASN A 27 -13.47 8.89 2.19
CA ASN A 27 -12.55 7.77 2.30
C ASN A 27 -13.16 6.49 1.75
N ASN A 28 -14.44 6.23 2.04
CA ASN A 28 -15.17 5.11 1.47
C ASN A 28 -15.24 5.23 -0.06
N ARG A 29 -15.52 6.42 -0.61
CA ARG A 29 -15.56 6.60 -2.07
C ARG A 29 -14.22 6.29 -2.73
N LYS A 30 -13.12 6.76 -2.14
CA LYS A 30 -11.77 6.46 -2.64
C LYS A 30 -11.46 4.97 -2.57
N ALA A 31 -11.81 4.30 -1.46
CA ALA A 31 -11.66 2.86 -1.30
C ALA A 31 -12.48 2.08 -2.33
N LEU A 32 -13.74 2.48 -2.60
CA LEU A 32 -14.58 1.87 -3.63
C LEU A 32 -13.99 2.03 -5.03
N GLY A 33 -13.46 3.22 -5.36
CA GLY A 33 -12.78 3.48 -6.63
C GLY A 33 -11.54 2.61 -6.78
N TYR A 34 -10.73 2.51 -5.73
CA TYR A 34 -9.56 1.62 -5.69
C TYR A 34 -9.95 0.17 -5.88
N TRP A 35 -10.95 -0.35 -5.14
CA TRP A 35 -11.37 -1.75 -5.25
C TRP A 35 -11.85 -2.09 -6.66
N LEU A 36 -12.68 -1.23 -7.24
CA LEU A 36 -13.14 -1.40 -8.62
C LEU A 36 -11.97 -1.39 -9.61
N GLY A 37 -11.00 -0.50 -9.38
CA GLY A 37 -9.75 -0.48 -10.12
C GLY A 37 -9.01 -1.81 -10.01
N PHE A 38 -8.79 -2.30 -8.79
CA PHE A 38 -8.06 -3.53 -8.50
C PHE A 38 -8.67 -4.74 -9.23
N LEU A 39 -9.98 -4.94 -9.12
CA LEU A 39 -10.66 -6.02 -9.82
C LEU A 39 -10.56 -5.88 -11.35
N LYS A 40 -10.62 -4.67 -11.90
CA LYS A 40 -10.37 -4.42 -13.34
C LYS A 40 -8.92 -4.72 -13.74
N GLY A 41 -7.97 -4.51 -12.83
CA GLY A 41 -6.55 -4.81 -13.02
C GLY A 41 -6.31 -6.32 -13.09
N VAL A 42 -6.93 -7.09 -12.19
CA VAL A 42 -6.90 -8.57 -12.23
C VAL A 42 -7.54 -9.10 -13.51
N LEU A 43 -8.61 -8.48 -14.00
CA LEU A 43 -9.21 -8.81 -15.30
C LEU A 43 -8.45 -8.23 -16.51
N ALA A 44 -7.26 -7.63 -16.32
CA ALA A 44 -6.52 -7.03 -17.42
C ALA A 44 -5.99 -8.08 -18.39
N SER A 45 -5.65 -9.28 -17.93
CA SER A 45 -5.48 -10.44 -18.78
C SER A 45 -6.84 -11.13 -19.01
N THR A 46 -7.00 -11.92 -20.08
CA THR A 46 -8.28 -12.59 -20.41
C THR A 46 -8.54 -13.85 -19.56
N LYS A 47 -7.82 -14.02 -18.45
CA LYS A 47 -7.84 -15.19 -17.57
C LYS A 47 -7.33 -14.72 -16.20
N VAL A 48 -7.76 -15.34 -15.11
CA VAL A 48 -7.13 -15.16 -13.80
C VAL A 48 -6.21 -16.35 -13.56
N GLU A 49 -4.92 -16.10 -13.37
CA GLU A 49 -3.94 -17.13 -13.04
C GLU A 49 -4.06 -17.54 -11.56
N THR A 50 -3.73 -18.80 -11.26
CA THR A 50 -3.80 -19.32 -9.88
C THR A 50 -2.84 -18.60 -8.94
N THR A 51 -1.79 -17.97 -9.46
CA THR A 51 -0.86 -17.10 -8.70
C THR A 51 -1.52 -15.82 -8.22
N GLU A 52 -2.59 -15.37 -8.87
CA GLU A 52 -3.34 -14.16 -8.52
C GLU A 52 -4.39 -14.41 -7.42
N TYR A 53 -4.70 -15.68 -7.11
CA TYR A 53 -5.79 -16.02 -6.18
C TYR A 53 -5.50 -15.56 -4.76
N GLU A 54 -4.29 -15.82 -4.27
CA GLU A 54 -3.91 -15.45 -2.91
C GLU A 54 -3.83 -13.92 -2.74
N PRO A 55 -3.16 -13.16 -3.64
CA PRO A 55 -3.24 -11.70 -3.63
C PRO A 55 -4.67 -11.15 -3.71
N LEU A 56 -5.52 -11.70 -4.59
CA LEU A 56 -6.92 -11.30 -4.72
C LEU A 56 -7.71 -11.57 -3.44
N ARG A 57 -7.51 -12.74 -2.82
CA ARG A 57 -8.14 -13.12 -1.54
C ARG A 57 -7.72 -12.19 -0.41
N VAL A 58 -6.42 -11.90 -0.29
CA VAL A 58 -5.89 -10.98 0.73
C VAL A 58 -6.47 -9.57 0.55
N GLU A 59 -6.58 -9.09 -0.69
CA GLU A 59 -7.16 -7.78 -0.94
C GLU A 59 -8.66 -7.76 -0.65
N ALA A 60 -9.40 -8.82 -1.00
CA ALA A 60 -10.80 -8.98 -0.60
C ALA A 60 -10.97 -8.99 0.93
N GLU A 61 -10.09 -9.65 1.68
CA GLU A 61 -10.11 -9.62 3.16
C GLU A 61 -9.89 -8.21 3.72
N ASN A 62 -8.99 -7.44 3.11
CA ASN A 62 -8.79 -6.04 3.47
C ASN A 62 -10.07 -5.22 3.28
N PHE A 63 -10.75 -5.40 2.14
CA PHE A 63 -11.99 -4.71 1.81
C PHE A 63 -13.17 -5.15 2.69
N LEU A 64 -13.25 -6.44 3.03
CA LEU A 64 -14.21 -6.95 3.99
C LEU A 64 -14.01 -6.32 5.38
N ASN A 65 -12.77 -6.28 5.88
CA ASN A 65 -12.48 -5.70 7.18
C ASN A 65 -12.70 -4.17 7.23
N LEU A 66 -12.39 -3.47 6.15
CA LEU A 66 -12.48 -2.01 6.09
C LEU A 66 -13.90 -1.52 5.85
N LEU A 67 -14.59 -2.10 4.85
CA LEU A 67 -15.87 -1.60 4.34
C LEU A 67 -17.04 -2.53 4.66
N HIS A 68 -16.79 -3.73 5.21
CA HIS A 68 -17.80 -4.78 5.34
C HIS A 68 -18.46 -5.08 3.99
N ASP A 69 -17.63 -5.10 2.93
CA ASP A 69 -18.08 -5.25 1.55
C ASP A 69 -18.59 -6.69 1.31
N PRO A 70 -19.87 -6.89 0.92
CA PRO A 70 -20.44 -8.22 0.73
C PRO A 70 -19.81 -8.93 -0.47
N ASP A 71 -19.49 -8.21 -1.56
CA ASP A 71 -18.87 -8.81 -2.75
C ASP A 71 -17.47 -9.35 -2.40
N ALA A 72 -16.76 -8.67 -1.48
CA ALA A 72 -15.46 -9.15 -1.01
C ALA A 72 -15.60 -10.43 -0.16
N SER A 73 -16.63 -10.52 0.68
CA SER A 73 -16.91 -11.76 1.44
C SER A 73 -17.27 -12.92 0.52
N GLU A 74 -18.11 -12.69 -0.50
CA GLU A 74 -18.51 -13.70 -1.47
C GLU A 74 -17.29 -14.17 -2.28
N LEU A 75 -16.47 -13.23 -2.77
CA LEU A 75 -15.27 -13.53 -3.53
C LEU A 75 -14.26 -14.40 -2.77
N ILE A 76 -14.06 -14.17 -1.46
CA ILE A 76 -13.18 -15.02 -0.63
C ILE A 76 -13.67 -16.47 -0.60
N GLU A 77 -14.98 -16.67 -0.45
CA GLU A 77 -15.59 -18.00 -0.42
C GLU A 77 -15.53 -18.66 -1.80
N ASP A 78 -15.78 -17.89 -2.87
CA ASP A 78 -15.74 -18.35 -4.24
C ASP A 78 -14.33 -18.77 -4.67
N ILE A 79 -13.28 -18.01 -4.32
CA ILE A 79 -11.89 -18.40 -4.54
C ILE A 79 -11.58 -19.75 -3.88
N ARG A 80 -12.12 -20.00 -2.68
CA ARG A 80 -11.93 -21.27 -1.98
C ARG A 80 -12.67 -22.42 -2.66
N ILE A 81 -13.89 -22.19 -3.15
CA ILE A 81 -14.75 -23.20 -3.78
C ILE A 81 -14.22 -23.56 -5.17
N TRP A 82 -13.88 -22.56 -5.98
CA TRP A 82 -13.52 -22.69 -7.39
C TRP A 82 -12.00 -22.60 -7.64
N LYS A 83 -11.18 -22.91 -6.63
CA LYS A 83 -9.71 -22.84 -6.69
C LYS A 83 -9.07 -23.64 -7.83
N ASP A 84 -9.77 -24.63 -8.38
CA ASP A 84 -9.29 -25.48 -9.46
C ASP A 84 -9.94 -25.13 -10.82
N GLU A 85 -10.80 -24.10 -10.87
CA GLU A 85 -11.60 -23.68 -12.02
C GLU A 85 -11.39 -22.18 -12.34
N PRO A 86 -10.28 -21.81 -13.03
CA PRO A 86 -9.93 -20.40 -13.27
C PRO A 86 -10.93 -19.58 -14.07
N ASN A 87 -11.69 -20.23 -14.95
CA ASN A 87 -12.73 -19.54 -15.73
C ASN A 87 -13.89 -19.10 -14.82
N GLU A 88 -14.25 -19.92 -13.83
CA GLU A 88 -15.31 -19.56 -12.86
C GLU A 88 -14.88 -18.34 -12.05
N ILE A 89 -13.63 -18.32 -11.56
CA ILE A 89 -13.08 -17.14 -10.85
C ILE A 89 -13.10 -15.90 -11.74
N TYR A 90 -12.67 -16.02 -13.00
CA TYR A 90 -12.71 -14.91 -13.95
C TYR A 90 -14.14 -14.38 -14.14
N GLU A 91 -15.12 -15.26 -14.37
CA GLU A 91 -16.53 -14.88 -14.56
C GLU A 91 -17.13 -14.24 -13.31
N ILE A 92 -16.79 -14.72 -12.12
CA ILE A 92 -17.22 -14.15 -10.84
C ILE A 92 -16.68 -12.72 -10.70
N VAL A 93 -15.37 -12.53 -10.91
CA VAL A 93 -14.76 -11.19 -10.83
C VAL A 93 -15.33 -10.27 -11.91
N GLU A 94 -15.56 -10.77 -13.13
CA GLU A 94 -16.20 -10.01 -14.22
C GLU A 94 -17.61 -9.54 -13.85
N ASN A 95 -18.41 -10.41 -13.23
CA ASN A 95 -19.76 -10.07 -12.76
C ASN A 95 -19.72 -8.98 -11.67
N ILE A 96 -18.82 -9.10 -10.69
CA ILE A 96 -18.62 -8.07 -9.64
C ILE A 96 -18.25 -6.73 -10.30
N VAL A 97 -17.28 -6.73 -11.22
CA VAL A 97 -16.85 -5.51 -11.94
C VAL A 97 -17.99 -4.92 -12.76
N ALA A 98 -18.80 -5.74 -13.44
CA ALA A 98 -19.91 -5.28 -14.26
C ALA A 98 -21.00 -4.59 -13.44
N VAL A 99 -21.34 -5.11 -12.26
CA VAL A 99 -22.30 -4.49 -11.34
C VAL A 99 -21.71 -3.21 -10.77
N ARG A 100 -20.51 -3.27 -10.18
CA ARG A 100 -19.89 -2.12 -9.51
C ARG A 100 -19.55 -0.98 -10.45
N SER A 101 -19.23 -1.26 -11.72
CA SER A 101 -19.01 -0.22 -12.75
C SER A 101 -20.28 0.57 -13.09
N ARG A 102 -21.48 0.01 -12.86
CA ARG A 102 -22.75 0.74 -13.04
C ARG A 102 -23.01 1.68 -11.86
N ASP A 103 -22.59 1.27 -10.66
CA ASP A 103 -22.85 2.00 -9.42
C ASP A 103 -21.79 3.08 -9.13
N PHE A 104 -20.53 2.84 -9.50
CA PHE A 104 -19.43 3.77 -9.30
C PHE A 104 -19.21 4.65 -10.53
N VAL A 105 -19.92 5.79 -10.58
CA VAL A 105 -19.67 6.82 -11.59
C VAL A 105 -18.50 7.69 -11.15
N ILE A 106 -17.51 7.87 -12.02
CA ILE A 106 -16.38 8.79 -11.81
C ILE A 106 -16.90 10.23 -11.83
N GLU A 107 -16.72 10.96 -10.73
CA GLU A 107 -17.21 12.34 -10.58
C GLU A 107 -16.07 13.35 -10.40
N SER A 108 -14.87 12.88 -10.09
CA SER A 108 -13.72 13.73 -9.78
C SER A 108 -12.41 13.10 -10.25
N GLU A 109 -11.39 13.94 -10.43
CA GLU A 109 -10.01 13.52 -10.70
C GLU A 109 -9.47 12.57 -9.62
N LYS A 110 -9.93 12.73 -8.37
CA LYS A 110 -9.56 11.80 -7.29
C LYS A 110 -10.14 10.41 -7.53
N ASP A 111 -11.33 10.29 -8.09
CA ASP A 111 -11.92 8.98 -8.39
C ASP A 111 -11.15 8.30 -9.53
N GLU A 112 -10.80 9.05 -10.59
CA GLU A 112 -9.95 8.56 -11.69
C GLU A 112 -8.61 8.04 -11.18
N ILE A 113 -7.96 8.82 -10.31
CA ILE A 113 -6.67 8.48 -9.73
C ILE A 113 -6.76 7.23 -8.85
N ASN A 114 -7.75 7.12 -7.96
CA ASN A 114 -7.88 5.95 -7.09
C ASN A 114 -8.23 4.69 -7.88
N GLU A 115 -9.10 4.80 -8.88
CA GLU A 115 -9.38 3.69 -9.79
C GLU A 115 -8.13 3.27 -10.57
N LEU A 116 -7.32 4.22 -11.05
CA LEU A 116 -6.06 3.88 -11.69
C LEU A 116 -5.09 3.17 -10.73
N TYR A 117 -4.96 3.63 -9.49
CA TYR A 117 -4.07 2.98 -8.52
C TYR A 117 -4.51 1.56 -8.23
N GLY A 118 -5.82 1.34 -8.05
CA GLY A 118 -6.37 0.01 -7.95
C GLY A 118 -6.01 -0.82 -9.17
N PHE A 119 -6.27 -0.29 -10.36
CA PHE A 119 -6.00 -0.97 -11.63
C PHE A 119 -4.54 -1.40 -11.78
N CYS A 120 -3.60 -0.52 -11.43
CA CYS A 120 -2.18 -0.87 -11.45
C CYS A 120 -1.86 -1.95 -10.40
N ALA A 121 -2.39 -1.83 -9.18
CA ALA A 121 -2.19 -2.82 -8.12
C ALA A 121 -2.77 -4.21 -8.48
N GLY A 122 -3.90 -4.26 -9.17
CA GLY A 122 -4.48 -5.51 -9.68
C GLY A 122 -3.59 -6.19 -10.70
N ILE A 123 -3.02 -5.43 -11.66
CA ILE A 123 -2.07 -5.95 -12.65
C ILE A 123 -0.81 -6.52 -11.99
N ALA A 124 -0.32 -5.91 -10.92
CA ALA A 124 0.92 -6.32 -10.26
C ALA A 124 0.69 -7.24 -9.05
N CYS A 125 -0.52 -7.77 -8.85
CA CYS A 125 -0.90 -8.37 -7.58
C CYS A 125 -0.09 -9.64 -7.25
N ASP A 126 0.33 -10.41 -8.25
CA ASP A 126 1.16 -11.60 -8.11
C ASP A 126 2.66 -11.36 -8.41
N ASN A 127 3.04 -10.09 -8.63
CA ASN A 127 4.36 -9.64 -9.08
C ASN A 127 4.78 -10.14 -10.47
N ARG A 128 3.84 -10.54 -11.32
CA ARG A 128 4.11 -10.95 -12.71
C ARG A 128 3.25 -10.12 -13.64
N VAL A 129 3.86 -9.59 -14.69
CA VAL A 129 3.13 -8.80 -15.69
C VAL A 129 3.33 -9.43 -17.06
N THR A 130 2.22 -9.74 -17.70
CA THR A 130 2.14 -10.31 -19.03
C THR A 130 2.14 -9.21 -20.10
N PRO A 131 2.55 -9.52 -21.36
CA PRO A 131 2.42 -8.60 -22.48
C PRO A 131 1.01 -8.00 -22.61
N GLU A 132 -0.03 -8.83 -22.45
CA GLU A 132 -1.42 -8.43 -22.52
C GLU A 132 -1.79 -7.42 -21.42
N GLU A 133 -1.31 -7.62 -20.20
CA GLU A 133 -1.50 -6.67 -19.09
C GLU A 133 -0.77 -5.35 -19.33
N VAL A 134 0.43 -5.38 -19.92
CA VAL A 134 1.15 -4.15 -20.29
C VAL A 134 0.40 -3.36 -21.36
N GLU A 135 -0.13 -4.03 -22.38
CA GLU A 135 -0.97 -3.38 -23.40
C GLU A 135 -2.20 -2.73 -22.78
N ARG A 136 -2.90 -3.46 -21.90
CA ARG A 136 -4.06 -2.93 -21.17
C ARG A 136 -3.69 -1.79 -20.23
N LEU A 137 -2.53 -1.86 -19.57
CA LEU A 137 -1.98 -0.78 -18.77
C LEU A 137 -1.77 0.48 -19.60
N LEU A 138 -1.12 0.38 -20.75
CA LEU A 138 -0.86 1.52 -21.63
C LEU A 138 -2.17 2.15 -22.13
N LEU A 139 -3.13 1.33 -22.58
CA LEU A 139 -4.46 1.79 -22.97
C LEU A 139 -5.17 2.53 -21.83
N ARG A 140 -5.07 2.01 -20.61
CA ARG A 140 -5.70 2.62 -19.44
C ARG A 140 -5.04 3.94 -19.06
N LEU A 141 -3.72 4.01 -19.06
CA LEU A 141 -2.96 5.25 -18.80
C LEU A 141 -3.28 6.35 -19.83
N ASP A 142 -3.54 5.97 -21.09
CA ASP A 142 -3.96 6.90 -22.15
C ASP A 142 -5.38 7.42 -21.97
N SER A 143 -6.26 6.65 -21.32
CA SER A 143 -7.68 6.97 -21.18
C SER A 143 -8.00 8.08 -20.18
N TYR A 144 -7.03 8.54 -19.39
CA TYR A 144 -7.21 9.58 -18.38
C TYR A 144 -6.43 10.86 -18.73
N PRO A 145 -7.05 11.87 -19.36
CA PRO A 145 -6.35 13.07 -19.83
C PRO A 145 -5.71 13.90 -18.71
N ARG A 146 -6.31 13.89 -17.51
CA ARG A 146 -5.92 14.77 -16.38
C ARG A 146 -4.66 14.31 -15.65
N ILE A 147 -4.35 13.02 -15.72
CA ILE A 147 -3.21 12.42 -15.01
C ILE A 147 -1.97 12.29 -15.89
N GLN A 148 -2.08 12.55 -17.20
CA GLN A 148 -0.95 12.41 -18.13
C GLN A 148 0.21 13.37 -17.81
N ASP A 149 -0.06 14.46 -17.09
CA ASP A 149 0.97 15.42 -16.67
C ASP A 149 1.75 14.95 -15.43
N ASP A 150 1.22 13.99 -14.66
CA ASP A 150 1.89 13.43 -13.48
C ASP A 150 3.19 12.74 -13.90
N ARG A 151 4.30 13.16 -13.27
CA ARG A 151 5.65 12.65 -13.59
C ARG A 151 5.76 11.14 -13.33
N ARG A 152 5.08 10.62 -12.31
CA ARG A 152 5.10 9.20 -11.94
C ARG A 152 4.35 8.38 -12.98
N VAL A 153 3.16 8.83 -13.37
CA VAL A 153 2.35 8.24 -14.44
C VAL A 153 3.14 8.21 -15.76
N ARG A 154 3.82 9.31 -16.12
CA ARG A 154 4.71 9.35 -17.29
C ARG A 154 5.89 8.39 -17.20
N SER A 155 6.46 8.23 -16.00
CA SER A 155 7.60 7.34 -15.80
C SER A 155 7.19 5.87 -15.93
N LEU A 156 6.07 5.48 -15.31
CA LEU A 156 5.47 4.15 -15.47
C LEU A 156 5.13 3.88 -16.94
N LYS A 157 4.43 4.82 -17.61
CA LYS A 157 4.08 4.70 -19.03
C LYS A 157 5.32 4.50 -19.89
N SER A 158 6.37 5.28 -19.64
CA SER A 158 7.62 5.17 -20.39
C SER A 158 8.35 3.85 -20.13
N ALA A 159 8.32 3.32 -18.90
CA ALA A 159 8.85 2.00 -18.58
C ALA A 159 8.08 0.91 -19.32
N ALA A 160 6.75 0.88 -19.18
CA ALA A 160 5.87 -0.06 -19.86
C ALA A 160 6.05 -0.05 -21.40
N GLN A 161 6.15 1.14 -22.02
CA GLN A 161 6.40 1.27 -23.46
C GLN A 161 7.77 0.72 -23.90
N ARG A 162 8.80 0.86 -23.07
CA ARG A 162 10.12 0.30 -23.36
C ARG A 162 10.11 -1.22 -23.23
N SER A 163 9.49 -1.74 -22.17
CA SER A 163 9.43 -3.17 -21.89
C SER A 163 8.69 -3.93 -22.98
N ILE A 164 7.55 -3.41 -23.48
CA ILE A 164 6.75 -4.10 -24.51
C ILE A 164 7.26 -3.89 -25.94
N ALA A 165 8.36 -3.14 -26.14
CA ALA A 165 8.77 -2.67 -27.47
C ALA A 165 9.12 -3.81 -28.44
N ASP A 166 9.58 -4.96 -27.93
CA ASP A 166 9.90 -6.14 -28.72
C ASP A 166 8.74 -7.17 -28.78
N GLY A 167 7.59 -6.82 -28.20
CA GLY A 167 6.40 -7.66 -28.10
C GLY A 167 6.50 -8.79 -27.06
N ARG A 168 7.50 -8.75 -26.17
CA ARG A 168 7.66 -9.69 -25.06
C ARG A 168 7.89 -8.93 -23.76
N ILE A 169 7.69 -9.61 -22.64
CA ILE A 169 8.05 -9.11 -21.31
C ILE A 169 8.94 -10.16 -20.65
N THR A 170 10.17 -9.78 -20.36
CA THR A 170 11.13 -10.59 -19.60
C THR A 170 10.81 -10.52 -18.10
N PRO A 171 11.30 -11.48 -17.28
CA PRO A 171 11.17 -11.40 -15.82
C PRO A 171 11.71 -10.07 -15.26
N GLU A 172 12.84 -9.59 -15.75
CA GLU A 172 13.45 -8.33 -15.32
C GLU A 172 12.59 -7.10 -15.68
N GLU A 173 11.93 -7.13 -16.83
CA GLU A 173 11.00 -6.08 -17.25
C GLU A 173 9.69 -6.12 -16.48
N SER A 174 9.18 -7.32 -16.19
CA SER A 174 8.04 -7.53 -15.29
C SER A 174 8.34 -6.93 -13.93
N ASP A 175 9.51 -7.23 -13.36
CA ASP A 175 9.97 -6.68 -12.08
C ASP A 175 10.09 -5.14 -12.12
N ASP A 176 10.66 -4.56 -13.20
CA ASP A 176 10.75 -3.10 -13.35
C ASP A 176 9.35 -2.46 -13.39
N ILE A 177 8.40 -3.03 -14.15
CA ILE A 177 7.02 -2.54 -14.22
C ILE A 177 6.33 -2.65 -12.86
N CYS A 178 6.42 -3.79 -12.19
CA CYS A 178 5.89 -3.98 -10.83
C CYS A 178 6.45 -2.93 -9.87
N ASN A 179 7.77 -2.70 -9.91
CA ASN A 179 8.40 -1.65 -9.11
C ASN A 179 7.79 -0.28 -9.39
N TRP A 180 7.64 0.12 -10.66
CA TRP A 180 7.02 1.41 -11.01
C TRP A 180 5.56 1.51 -10.55
N ILE A 181 4.79 0.44 -10.68
CA ILE A 181 3.42 0.34 -10.18
C ILE A 181 3.40 0.56 -8.67
N THR A 182 4.25 -0.13 -7.91
CA THR A 182 4.22 0.04 -6.47
C THR A 182 4.72 1.41 -6.02
N HIS A 183 5.66 2.04 -6.73
CA HIS A 183 6.02 3.44 -6.45
C HIS A 183 4.83 4.37 -6.70
N LEU A 184 4.09 4.18 -7.80
CA LEU A 184 2.91 4.97 -8.15
C LEU A 184 1.79 4.80 -7.11
N VAL A 185 1.49 3.55 -6.74
CA VAL A 185 0.44 3.18 -5.79
C VAL A 185 0.85 3.57 -4.36
N GLY A 186 2.09 3.35 -3.96
CA GLY A 186 2.63 3.62 -2.62
C GLY A 186 2.80 5.11 -2.30
N ASP A 187 3.27 5.94 -3.25
CA ASP A 187 3.40 7.39 -3.03
C ASP A 187 2.04 8.11 -2.95
N SER A 188 0.96 7.48 -3.45
CA SER A 188 -0.38 8.06 -3.35
C SER A 188 -0.95 8.06 -1.93
N ALA A 189 -0.46 7.16 -1.07
CA ALA A 189 -0.78 7.11 0.34
C ALA A 189 -0.40 8.41 1.07
N THR A 190 0.72 9.01 0.67
CA THR A 190 1.26 10.22 1.29
C THR A 190 0.54 11.51 0.89
N ASP A 191 -0.02 11.58 -0.33
CA ASP A 191 -0.69 12.80 -0.83
C ASP A 191 -2.20 12.83 -0.53
N THR A 192 -2.85 11.68 -0.35
CA THR A 192 -4.32 11.59 -0.30
C THR A 192 -4.89 11.35 1.10
N GLY A 193 -4.03 11.10 2.08
CA GLY A 193 -4.40 10.75 3.46
C GLY A 193 -5.07 9.38 3.59
N ILE A 194 -5.00 8.55 2.54
CA ILE A 194 -5.50 7.19 2.52
C ILE A 194 -4.32 6.31 2.18
N ALA A 195 -3.86 5.54 3.16
CA ALA A 195 -2.92 4.46 2.89
C ALA A 195 -3.51 3.58 1.78
N THR A 196 -2.85 3.53 0.64
CA THR A 196 -3.18 2.60 -0.43
C THR A 196 -3.21 1.21 0.20
N PHE A 197 -4.39 0.61 0.13
CA PHE A 197 -4.69 -0.64 0.79
C PHE A 197 -4.11 -1.76 -0.09
N GLY A 198 -3.28 -2.58 0.53
CA GLY A 198 -2.33 -3.45 -0.15
C GLY A 198 -1.16 -3.65 0.80
N ASN A 199 -1.01 -4.87 1.30
CA ASN A 199 -0.08 -5.30 2.35
C ASN A 199 -0.23 -4.62 3.71
N VAL A 200 -1.06 -5.12 4.64
CA VAL A 200 -0.60 -5.06 6.04
C VAL A 200 0.66 -5.92 6.10
N GLY A 201 1.84 -5.30 5.94
CA GLY A 201 3.12 -5.98 6.02
C GLY A 201 3.34 -6.52 7.43
N VAL A 202 2.76 -7.68 7.72
CA VAL A 202 3.22 -8.54 8.80
C VAL A 202 4.63 -8.93 8.39
N LEU A 203 5.62 -8.28 8.98
CA LEU A 203 7.01 -8.63 8.78
C LEU A 203 7.29 -9.92 9.55
N GLU A 204 7.23 -11.05 8.86
CA GLU A 204 7.51 -12.35 9.47
C GLU A 204 8.88 -12.37 10.17
N GLY A 205 8.88 -12.89 11.41
CA GLY A 205 10.07 -13.01 12.25
C GLY A 205 10.53 -11.70 12.89
N ALA A 206 9.63 -10.76 13.18
CA ALA A 206 9.88 -9.67 14.11
C ALA A 206 9.86 -10.14 15.58
N LEU A 207 10.57 -9.41 16.45
CA LEU A 207 10.60 -9.72 17.88
C LEU A 207 9.22 -9.52 18.52
N GLU A 208 8.75 -10.57 19.19
CA GLU A 208 7.49 -10.59 19.91
C GLU A 208 7.63 -10.06 21.35
N ASP A 209 8.77 -10.33 22.01
CA ASP A 209 9.06 -9.88 23.37
C ASP A 209 9.96 -8.63 23.37
N HIS A 210 9.49 -7.57 24.03
CA HIS A 210 10.25 -6.32 24.18
C HIS A 210 11.49 -6.49 25.08
N ASN A 211 11.56 -7.55 25.89
CA ASN A 211 12.71 -7.84 26.74
C ASN A 211 13.95 -8.27 25.95
N ASP A 212 13.77 -8.77 24.73
CA ASP A 212 14.86 -9.19 23.84
C ASP A 212 15.58 -8.01 23.16
N ILE A 213 15.08 -6.79 23.36
CA ILE A 213 15.71 -5.57 22.87
C ILE A 213 16.83 -5.14 23.83
N ILE A 214 18.06 -5.16 23.33
CA ILE A 214 19.25 -4.71 24.03
C ILE A 214 19.67 -3.37 23.40
N PHE A 215 19.75 -2.31 24.22
CA PHE A 215 20.17 -1.00 23.73
C PHE A 215 21.68 -0.81 23.74
N ASP A 216 22.35 -1.17 24.85
CA ASP A 216 23.78 -0.90 25.06
C ASP A 216 24.65 -1.44 23.92
N ARG A 217 25.38 -0.53 23.26
CA ARG A 217 26.30 -0.79 22.13
C ARG A 217 25.64 -1.54 20.97
N ARG A 218 24.33 -1.41 20.78
CA ARG A 218 23.60 -1.97 19.65
C ARG A 218 23.22 -0.89 18.65
N MET A 219 23.31 -1.24 17.37
CA MET A 219 23.00 -0.34 16.26
C MET A 219 21.56 -0.51 15.79
N PHE A 220 20.81 0.57 15.83
CA PHE A 220 19.43 0.67 15.40
C PHE A 220 19.30 1.41 14.06
N VAL A 221 18.40 0.95 13.22
CA VAL A 221 17.94 1.70 12.05
C VAL A 221 16.43 1.83 12.15
N LEU A 222 15.95 3.06 12.07
CA LEU A 222 14.51 3.33 12.05
C LEU A 222 14.01 3.29 10.60
N THR A 223 12.77 2.91 10.35
CA THR A 223 12.14 3.02 9.03
C THR A 223 10.63 3.23 9.16
N GLY A 224 10.03 4.02 8.27
CA GLY A 224 8.66 4.48 8.39
C GLY A 224 8.46 5.71 9.29
N LYS A 225 7.19 6.11 9.39
CA LYS A 225 6.70 7.25 10.17
C LYS A 225 6.14 6.76 11.52
N PHE A 226 6.85 7.09 12.60
CA PHE A 226 6.52 6.64 13.94
C PHE A 226 5.42 7.50 14.58
N THR A 227 4.50 6.84 15.25
CA THR A 227 3.44 7.41 16.11
C THR A 227 3.94 7.73 17.52
N LEU A 228 5.01 7.08 17.97
CA LEU A 228 5.68 7.29 19.26
C LEU A 228 6.27 8.72 19.39
N GLY A 229 6.54 9.38 18.27
CA GLY A 229 6.99 10.76 18.23
C GLY A 229 7.99 11.05 17.11
N PRO A 230 8.53 12.28 17.04
CA PRO A 230 9.50 12.67 16.03
C PRO A 230 10.71 11.74 16.05
N ARG A 231 11.21 11.34 14.87
CA ARG A 231 12.35 10.43 14.73
C ARG A 231 13.57 10.79 15.58
N LYS A 232 13.84 12.09 15.70
CA LYS A 232 14.93 12.63 16.53
C LYS A 232 14.74 12.34 18.03
N ALA A 233 13.50 12.34 18.51
CA ALA A 233 13.17 11.98 19.89
C ALA A 233 13.40 10.48 20.14
N ILE A 234 13.00 9.63 19.19
CA ILE A 234 13.23 8.18 19.25
C ILE A 234 14.74 7.87 19.26
N GLN A 235 15.51 8.52 18.39
CA GLN A 235 16.96 8.43 18.39
C GLN A 235 17.59 8.87 19.72
N GLY A 236 17.05 9.92 20.35
CA GLY A 236 17.42 10.33 21.70
C GLY A 236 17.21 9.22 22.72
N MET A 237 16.00 8.65 22.77
CA MET A 237 15.65 7.57 23.70
C MET A 237 16.51 6.31 23.54
N ILE A 238 16.93 5.99 22.30
CA ILE A 238 17.88 4.90 22.01
C ILE A 238 19.28 5.26 22.53
N SER A 239 19.74 6.48 22.25
CA SER A 239 21.07 6.96 22.64
C SER A 239 21.22 7.07 24.15
N ASP A 240 20.19 7.53 24.85
CA ASP A 240 20.15 7.64 26.31
C ASP A 240 20.30 6.27 27.01
N ARG A 241 19.99 5.19 26.30
CA ARG A 241 20.13 3.80 26.76
C ARG A 241 21.40 3.10 26.23
N GLY A 242 22.33 3.86 25.67
CA GLY A 242 23.62 3.36 25.17
C GLY A 242 23.57 2.78 23.75
N GLY A 243 22.45 2.93 23.03
CA GLY A 243 22.32 2.49 21.64
C GLY A 243 22.87 3.48 20.63
N GLU A 244 23.27 2.97 19.48
CA GLU A 244 23.72 3.75 18.33
C GLU A 244 22.65 3.74 17.24
N PHE A 245 22.64 4.73 16.34
CA PHE A 245 21.72 4.74 15.21
C PHE A 245 22.39 5.11 13.90
N LYS A 246 21.85 4.55 12.80
CA LYS A 246 22.21 4.95 11.42
C LYS A 246 20.98 5.23 10.58
N SER A 247 21.22 5.97 9.49
CA SER A 247 20.20 6.28 8.49
C SER A 247 19.90 5.12 7.54
N SER A 248 20.83 4.15 7.40
CA SER A 248 20.74 3.02 6.46
C SER A 248 21.16 1.70 7.12
N VAL A 249 20.59 0.59 6.63
CA VAL A 249 20.94 -0.77 7.05
C VAL A 249 22.34 -1.15 6.57
N CYS A 250 23.14 -1.76 7.45
CA CYS A 250 24.47 -2.25 7.14
C CYS A 250 24.77 -3.55 7.91
N ARG A 251 25.91 -4.19 7.65
CA ARG A 251 26.29 -5.47 8.29
C ARG A 251 26.39 -5.43 9.83
N ASN A 252 26.54 -4.24 10.42
CA ASN A 252 26.61 -4.07 11.87
C ASN A 252 25.27 -3.66 12.48
N THR A 253 24.20 -3.52 11.68
CA THR A 253 22.87 -3.20 12.19
C THR A 253 22.35 -4.37 13.01
N ASN A 254 21.98 -4.11 14.26
CA ASN A 254 21.42 -5.13 15.17
C ASN A 254 19.90 -5.16 15.11
N TYR A 255 19.26 -4.00 15.02
CA TYR A 255 17.81 -3.88 15.00
C TYR A 255 17.34 -2.96 13.87
N LEU A 256 16.34 -3.39 13.11
CA LEU A 256 15.56 -2.55 12.20
C LEU A 256 14.20 -2.31 12.85
N CYS A 257 13.98 -1.08 13.31
CA CYS A 257 12.70 -0.67 13.89
C CYS A 257 11.78 -0.15 12.80
N VAL A 258 10.60 -0.74 12.73
CA VAL A 258 9.60 -0.50 11.70
C VAL A 258 8.40 0.17 12.35
N ALA A 259 8.07 1.37 11.90
CA ALA A 259 6.90 2.09 12.37
C ALA A 259 5.60 1.30 12.12
N ALA A 260 4.57 1.52 12.93
CA ALA A 260 3.26 0.89 12.71
C ALA A 260 2.64 1.27 11.35
N GLU A 261 3.00 2.45 10.84
CA GLU A 261 2.64 2.96 9.51
C GLU A 261 3.75 2.80 8.46
N ALA A 262 4.86 2.11 8.77
CA ALA A 262 5.87 1.85 7.75
C ALA A 262 5.17 1.13 6.59
N SER A 263 5.35 1.69 5.39
CA SER A 263 4.57 1.39 4.19
C SER A 263 4.09 -0.04 4.19
N ARG A 264 2.76 -0.14 4.17
CA ARG A 264 2.05 -1.38 4.05
C ARG A 264 2.68 -2.24 2.93
N ASP A 265 2.98 -1.63 1.78
CA ASP A 265 3.84 -2.18 0.71
C ASP A 265 5.35 -1.87 0.87
N TRP A 266 5.96 -2.36 1.95
CA TRP A 266 7.39 -2.11 2.18
C TRP A 266 8.30 -2.67 1.09
N ARG A 267 7.88 -3.57 0.20
CA ARG A 267 8.81 -4.05 -0.84
C ARG A 267 9.26 -2.95 -1.81
N HIS A 268 8.57 -1.81 -1.90
CA HIS A 268 8.84 -0.85 -2.98
C HIS A 268 8.81 0.64 -2.58
N SER A 269 8.97 0.97 -1.29
CA SER A 269 9.18 2.36 -0.82
C SER A 269 10.66 2.64 -0.51
N HIS A 270 11.06 3.91 -0.34
CA HIS A 270 12.41 4.25 0.16
C HIS A 270 12.65 3.73 1.60
N GLU A 271 11.60 3.66 2.41
CA GLU A 271 11.52 2.96 3.68
C GLU A 271 11.67 1.44 3.50
N GLY A 272 11.15 0.96 2.38
CA GLY A 272 11.18 -0.40 1.91
C GLY A 272 12.53 -0.95 1.47
N LEU A 273 13.36 -0.12 0.83
CA LEU A 273 14.75 -0.45 0.50
C LEU A 273 15.56 -0.88 1.74
N LYS A 274 15.24 -0.31 2.93
CA LYS A 274 15.87 -0.71 4.20
C LYS A 274 15.36 -2.06 4.67
N ILE A 275 14.09 -2.35 4.45
CA ILE A 275 13.47 -3.61 4.85
C ILE A 275 13.95 -4.74 3.92
N MET A 276 13.97 -4.53 2.61
CA MET A 276 14.59 -5.45 1.65
C MET A 276 16.06 -5.70 1.98
N ARG A 277 16.85 -4.65 2.19
CA ARG A 277 18.27 -4.80 2.55
C ARG A 277 18.47 -5.55 3.88
N ALA A 278 17.56 -5.40 4.83
CA ALA A 278 17.57 -6.16 6.06
C ALA A 278 17.24 -7.64 5.82
N MET A 279 16.28 -7.95 4.93
CA MET A 279 15.91 -9.33 4.59
C MET A 279 17.05 -10.04 3.86
N GLU A 280 17.67 -9.42 2.86
CA GLU A 280 18.84 -9.96 2.16
C GLU A 280 19.96 -10.37 3.14
N LEU A 281 20.25 -9.49 4.10
CA LEU A 281 21.26 -9.75 5.12
C LEU A 281 20.86 -10.89 6.06
N ARG A 282 19.57 -11.05 6.37
CA ARG A 282 19.06 -12.18 7.17
C ARG A 282 19.21 -13.50 6.41
N ASP A 283 18.93 -13.51 5.11
CA ASP A 283 19.10 -14.70 4.25
C ASP A 283 20.57 -15.11 4.11
N GLU A 284 21.50 -14.15 4.13
CA GLU A 284 22.96 -14.39 4.25
C GLU A 284 23.39 -14.89 5.64
N GLY A 285 22.45 -15.13 6.57
CA GLY A 285 22.69 -15.57 7.95
C GLY A 285 23.25 -14.47 8.86
N ARG A 286 23.25 -13.21 8.41
CA ARG A 286 23.86 -12.07 9.11
C ARG A 286 23.03 -10.79 8.92
N GLY A 287 21.84 -10.73 9.53
CA GLY A 287 20.93 -9.59 9.41
C GLY A 287 20.39 -9.05 10.75
N PRO A 288 19.78 -7.87 10.75
CA PRO A 288 19.20 -7.28 11.95
C PRO A 288 17.91 -8.01 12.37
N GLN A 289 17.61 -7.97 13.66
CA GLN A 289 16.30 -8.33 14.19
C GLN A 289 15.27 -7.26 13.78
N LEU A 290 14.08 -7.67 13.38
CA LEU A 290 13.00 -6.73 13.09
C LEU A 290 12.24 -6.40 14.37
N VAL A 291 11.90 -5.12 14.55
CA VAL A 291 11.19 -4.65 15.74
C VAL A 291 10.05 -3.75 15.32
N HIS A 292 8.82 -4.13 15.66
CA HIS A 292 7.67 -3.26 15.46
C HIS A 292 7.67 -2.10 16.46
N GLU A 293 7.10 -0.98 16.05
CA GLU A 293 6.96 0.21 16.89
C GLU A 293 6.32 -0.09 18.26
N GLY A 294 5.30 -0.94 18.31
CA GLY A 294 4.66 -1.35 19.57
C GLY A 294 5.63 -2.04 20.53
N THR A 295 6.45 -2.97 20.03
CA THR A 295 7.48 -3.66 20.82
C THR A 295 8.58 -2.70 21.27
N LEU A 296 9.01 -1.79 20.39
CA LEU A 296 10.00 -0.76 20.72
C LEU A 296 9.47 0.20 21.81
N ALA A 297 8.20 0.59 21.73
CA ALA A 297 7.55 1.45 22.71
C ALA A 297 7.58 0.83 24.12
N GLN A 298 7.23 -0.46 24.22
CA GLN A 298 7.28 -1.20 25.49
C GLN A 298 8.71 -1.26 26.06
N ALA A 299 9.71 -1.46 25.21
CA ALA A 299 11.11 -1.49 25.64
C ALA A 299 11.64 -0.14 26.18
N PHE A 300 11.04 0.99 25.79
CA PHE A 300 11.38 2.30 26.37
C PHE A 300 10.76 2.57 27.74
N VAL A 301 9.76 1.80 28.16
CA VAL A 301 9.11 1.97 29.47
C VAL A 301 9.86 1.21 30.58
N ARG A 302 10.82 0.36 30.19
CA ARG A 302 11.77 -0.31 31.08
C ARG A 302 12.91 0.64 31.50
#